data_AF-A0A7D7VN69-F1
#
_entry.id   AF-A0A7D7VN69-F1
#
_cell.length_a   1.000
_cell.length_b   1.000
_cell.length_c   1.000
_cell.angle_alpha   90.00
_cell.angle_beta   90.00
_cell.angle_gamma   90.00
#
_symmetry.space_group_name_H-M   'P 1'
#
loop_
_entity.id
_entity.type
_entity.pdbx_description
1 polymer ?
#
loop_
_entity_poly.entity_id
_entity_poly.type
_entity_poly.pdbx_seq_one_letter_code
_entity_poly.pdbx_strand_id
1 'polypeptide(L)' 'MNVIEKKGVIASLKKRNLVAQYLKAKDNILAGNYTVVDLKKRKPKSANVWYFRITRKYRALAEKKENTLYVFYISDHQE' A
#
# COMPACT_ATOMS: atom_id res chain seq x y z
N MET A 1 -5.58 8.01 9.18
CA MET A 1 -5.11 6.60 9.18
C MET A 1 -3.60 6.63 8.97
N ASN A 2 -2.82 5.87 9.72
CA ASN A 2 -1.35 5.87 9.60
C ASN A 2 -0.86 4.79 8.63
N VAL A 3 0.31 4.99 8.03
CA VAL A 3 0.96 4.02 7.14
C VAL A 3 2.40 3.81 7.58
N ILE A 4 2.75 2.56 7.89
CA ILE A 4 4.06 2.14 8.37
C ILE A 4 4.61 1.04 7.45
N GLU A 5 5.83 1.21 6.98
CA GLU A 5 6.53 0.26 6.11
C GLU A 5 7.31 -0.76 6.94
N LYS A 6 7.05 -2.06 6.75
CA LYS A 6 7.89 -3.14 7.33
C LYS A 6 9.27 -3.14 6.64
N LYS A 7 10.26 -3.72 7.32
CA LYS A 7 11.63 -3.89 6.80
C LYS A 7 11.60 -4.53 5.40
N GLY A 8 12.39 -4.00 4.46
CA GLY A 8 12.48 -4.50 3.08
C GLY A 8 11.51 -3.86 2.07
N VAL A 9 10.41 -3.23 2.51
CA VAL A 9 9.49 -2.52 1.61
C VAL A 9 10.17 -1.32 0.97
N ILE A 10 10.91 -0.54 1.75
CA ILE A 10 11.65 0.64 1.25
C ILE A 10 12.68 0.22 0.18
N ALA A 11 13.39 -0.89 0.40
CA ALA A 11 14.33 -1.43 -0.59
C ALA A 11 13.61 -1.83 -1.88
N SER A 12 12.44 -2.46 -1.76
CA SER A 12 11.59 -2.85 -2.90
C SER A 12 11.09 -1.64 -3.70
N LEU A 13 10.70 -0.56 -3.00
CA LEU A 13 10.27 0.70 -3.62
C LEU A 13 11.43 1.38 -4.36
N LYS A 14 12.63 1.42 -3.75
CA LYS A 14 13.84 1.98 -4.37
C LYS A 14 14.23 1.19 -5.62
N LYS A 15 14.30 -0.15 -5.53
CA LYS A 15 14.67 -1.03 -6.66
C LYS A 15 13.76 -0.84 -7.88
N ARG A 16 12.49 -0.50 -7.66
CA ARG A 16 11.47 -0.32 -8.71
C ARG A 16 11.23 1.14 -9.09
N ASN A 17 11.99 2.07 -8.51
CA ASN A 17 11.81 3.52 -8.66
C ASN A 17 10.38 4.01 -8.37
N LEU A 18 9.76 3.48 -7.31
CA LEU A 18 8.37 3.74 -6.92
C LEU A 18 8.22 4.68 -5.72
N VAL A 19 9.33 5.22 -5.20
CA VAL A 19 9.33 5.97 -3.93
C VAL A 19 8.41 7.19 -4.01
N ALA A 20 8.52 8.00 -5.06
CA ALA A 20 7.71 9.21 -5.21
C ALA A 20 6.20 8.91 -5.35
N GLN A 21 5.86 7.92 -6.18
CA GLN A 21 4.46 7.49 -6.38
C GLN A 21 3.88 6.89 -5.10
N TYR A 22 4.69 6.15 -4.35
CA TYR A 22 4.30 5.59 -3.07
C TYR A 22 4.05 6.67 -2.01
N LEU A 23 4.94 7.66 -1.91
CA LEU A 23 4.74 8.79 -0.99
C LEU A 23 3.45 9.55 -1.32
N LYS A 24 3.19 9.83 -2.61
CA LYS A 24 1.93 10.45 -3.03
C LYS A 24 0.71 9.61 -2.64
N ALA A 25 0.79 8.28 -2.77
CA ALA A 25 -0.28 7.40 -2.33
C ALA A 25 -0.46 7.43 -0.79
N LYS A 26 0.65 7.45 -0.04
CA LYS A 26 0.67 7.59 1.42
C LYS A 26 0.00 8.89 1.86
N ASP A 27 0.32 10.01 1.22
CA ASP A 27 -0.27 11.32 1.54
C ASP A 27 -1.79 11.32 1.34
N ASN A 28 -2.29 10.69 0.28
CA ASN A 28 -3.73 10.52 0.07
C ASN A 28 -4.38 9.70 1.19
N ILE A 29 -3.72 8.65 1.69
CA ILE A 29 -4.24 7.87 2.82
C ILE A 29 -4.24 8.70 4.10
N LEU A 30 -3.18 9.46 4.36
CA LEU A 30 -3.09 10.35 5.52
C LEU A 30 -4.20 11.42 5.48
N ALA A 31 -4.49 11.95 4.30
CA ALA A 31 -5.55 12.93 4.04
C ALA A 31 -6.98 12.33 4.00
N GLY A 32 -7.14 11.01 4.11
CA GLY A 32 -8.44 10.35 4.05
C GLY A 32 -9.00 10.14 2.63
N ASN A 33 -8.23 10.45 1.59
CA ASN A 33 -8.59 10.31 0.17
C ASN A 33 -8.43 8.88 -0.34
N TYR A 34 -9.13 7.93 0.30
CA TYR A 34 -8.98 6.49 0.06
C TYR A 34 -9.41 6.04 -1.34
N THR A 35 -10.33 6.76 -1.97
CA THR A 35 -10.83 6.47 -3.32
C THR A 35 -9.76 6.70 -4.39
N VAL A 36 -8.91 7.72 -4.22
CA VAL A 36 -7.82 8.07 -5.15
C VAL A 36 -6.79 6.94 -5.26
N VAL A 37 -6.50 6.29 -4.13
CA VAL A 37 -5.53 5.19 -4.05
C VAL A 37 -6.19 3.82 -4.08
N ASP A 38 -7.50 3.74 -4.34
CA ASP A 38 -8.22 2.47 -4.43
C ASP A 38 -7.99 1.57 -3.20
N LEU A 39 -7.97 2.16 -1.99
CA LEU A 39 -7.69 1.45 -0.75
C LEU A 39 -8.83 0.47 -0.44
N LYS A 40 -8.55 -0.82 -0.52
CA LYS A 40 -9.55 -1.89 -0.40
C LYS A 40 -9.01 -3.08 0.38
N LYS A 41 -9.93 -3.81 1.02
CA LYS A 41 -9.62 -5.11 1.64
C LYS A 41 -9.55 -6.18 0.54
N ARG A 42 -8.45 -6.94 0.49
CA ARG A 42 -8.25 -8.07 -0.43
C ARG A 42 -9.21 -9.21 -0.07
N LYS A 43 -9.66 -9.96 -1.08
CA LYS A 43 -10.40 -11.22 -0.89
C LYS A 43 -9.41 -12.41 -0.88
N PRO A 44 -9.67 -13.48 -0.09
CA PRO A 44 -10.77 -13.62 0.86
C PRO A 44 -10.57 -12.72 2.09
N LYS A 45 -11.67 -12.18 2.63
CA LYS A 45 -11.64 -11.17 3.72
C LYS A 45 -11.07 -11.72 5.04
N SER A 46 -10.99 -13.04 5.18
CA SER A 46 -10.39 -13.75 6.32
C SER A 46 -8.89 -13.50 6.47
N ALA A 47 -8.18 -13.22 5.38
CA ALA A 47 -6.74 -12.95 5.41
C ALA A 47 -6.37 -11.60 6.04
N ASN A 48 -7.36 -10.73 6.31
CA ASN A 48 -7.18 -9.36 6.81
C ASN A 48 -6.15 -8.49 6.05
N VAL A 49 -5.88 -8.82 4.79
CA VAL A 49 -4.97 -8.06 3.94
C VAL A 49 -5.73 -6.91 3.29
N TRP A 50 -5.16 -5.72 3.37
CA TRP A 50 -5.55 -4.53 2.64
C TRP A 50 -4.56 -4.27 1.52
N TYR A 51 -5.02 -3.58 0.49
CA TYR A 51 -4.15 -3.08 -0.55
C TYR A 51 -4.53 -1.67 -0.96
N PHE A 52 -3.55 -0.92 -1.44
CA PHE A 52 -3.77 0.34 -2.12
C PHE A 52 -2.88 0.44 -3.35
N ARG A 53 -3.33 1.22 -4.32
CA ARG A 53 -2.68 1.46 -5.60
C ARG A 53 -1.52 2.45 -5.41
N ILE A 54 -0.36 2.08 -5.94
CA ILE A 54 0.79 2.97 -6.08
C ILE A 54 0.82 3.50 -7.51
N THR A 55 0.71 2.60 -8.48
CA THR A 55 0.59 2.91 -9.91
C THR A 55 -0.46 1.99 -10.54
N ARG A 56 -0.72 2.12 -11.85
CA ARG A 56 -1.60 1.17 -12.58
C ARG A 56 -1.10 -0.29 -12.43
N LYS A 57 0.21 -0.47 -12.39
CA LYS A 57 0.90 -1.76 -12.29
C LYS A 57 1.05 -2.23 -10.84
N TYR A 58 1.55 -1.38 -9.95
CA TYR A 58 1.97 -1.76 -8.61
C TYR A 58 0.96 -1.43 -7.52
N ARG A 59 0.81 -2.35 -6.56
CA ARG A 59 -0.04 -2.21 -5.36
C ARG A 59 0.78 -2.50 -4.11
N ALA A 60 0.58 -1.71 -3.06
CA ALA A 60 1.08 -2.00 -1.73
C ALA A 60 0.11 -2.94 -1.02
N LEU A 61 0.61 -4.04 -0.44
CA LEU A 61 -0.15 -4.89 0.45
C LEU A 61 0.19 -4.55 1.90
N ALA A 62 -0.86 -4.43 2.72
CA ALA A 62 -0.77 -4.01 4.10
C ALA A 62 -1.67 -4.83 5.01
N GLU A 63 -1.26 -5.01 6.25
CA GLU A 63 -2.13 -5.45 7.34
C GLU A 63 -2.72 -4.21 8.00
N LYS A 64 -4.06 -4.17 8.15
CA LYS A 64 -4.69 -3.11 8.95
C LYS A 64 -4.81 -3.59 10.39
N LYS A 65 -4.15 -2.89 11.32
CA LYS A 65 -4.34 -3.02 12.77
C LYS A 65 -4.78 -1.66 13.31
N GLU A 66 -5.93 -1.64 13.96
CA GLU A 66 -6.56 -0.39 14.44
C GLU A 66 -6.69 0.64 13.29
N ASN A 67 -6.09 1.83 13.47
CA ASN A 67 -6.06 2.90 12.49
C ASN A 67 -4.73 2.98 11.71
N THR A 68 -3.97 1.88 11.65
CA THR A 68 -2.64 1.82 11.01
C THR A 68 -2.56 0.71 9.96
N LEU A 69 -2.01 1.05 8.79
CA LEU A 69 -1.67 0.13 7.72
C LEU A 69 -0.18 -0.22 7.78
N TYR A 70 0.12 -1.48 8.07
CA TYR A 70 1.47 -2.02 8.07
C TYR A 70 1.78 -2.63 6.71
N VAL A 71 2.42 -1.87 5.83
CA VAL A 71 2.80 -2.32 4.48
C VAL A 71 3.90 -3.35 4.60
N PHE A 72 3.67 -4.54 4.06
CA PHE A 72 4.63 -5.65 4.13
C PHE A 72 5.14 -6.09 2.75
N TYR A 73 4.45 -5.75 1.67
CA TYR A 73 4.83 -6.19 0.33
C TYR A 73 4.39 -5.22 -0.75
N ILE A 74 5.16 -5.14 -1.84
CA ILE A 74 4.81 -4.42 -3.07
C ILE A 74 4.55 -5.46 -4.15
N SER A 75 3.27 -5.64 -4.50
CA SER A 75 2.81 -6.56 -5.52
C SER A 75 2.85 -5.88 -6.88
N ASP A 76 3.49 -6.56 -7.84
CA ASP A 76 3.06 -6.45 -9.23
C ASP A 76 1.70 -7.14 -9.34
N HIS A 77 0.78 -6.59 -10.11
CA HIS A 77 -0.53 -7.23 -10.37
C HIS A 77 -0.75 -7.41 -11.88
N GLN A 78 0.20 -6.97 -12.71
CA GLN A 78 0.14 -7.22 -14.15
C GLN A 78 1.04 -8.39 -14.57
N GLU A 79 1.78 -9.00 -13.65
CA GLU A 79 2.47 -10.29 -13.80
C GLU A 79 1.60 -11.45 -13.34
#